data_AF-N4XK77-F1
#
_entry.id   AF-N4XK77-F1
#
_cell.length_a   1.000
_cell.length_b   1.000
_cell.length_c   1.000
_cell.angle_alpha   90.00
_cell.angle_beta   90.00
_cell.angle_gamma   90.00
#
_symmetry.space_group_name_H-M   'P 1'
#
loop_
_entity.id
_entity.type
_entity.pdbx_description
1 polymer ?
#
loop_
_entity_poly.entity_id
_entity_poly.type
_entity_poly.pdbx_seq_one_letter_code
_entity_poly.pdbx_strand_id
1 'polypeptide(L)'
;MNEPPNQATSSPTLEPPIDFPSPSLRPTTPTPAPPHPPPPTCCETTNAEINRLLSGLLQHVLQSNPHLLPPFPHTTKYLTSKHINDIAHAMWNVAFTHGDLLQRACQYGAMFSPLKLAALAKLNFLPSWWFFRDLAVKGLKHMGWNVVDNEMEETWEEALEWCIEVSRRKGEGSKKEENQGR
;
A
#
# COMPACT_ATOMS: atom_id res chain seq x y z
N MET A 1 -45.46 -20.49 -49.87
CA MET A 1 -46.41 -21.55 -49.49
C MET A 1 -45.62 -22.76 -49.04
N ASN A 2 -45.68 -23.03 -47.73
CA ASN A 2 -45.69 -24.33 -47.02
C ASN A 2 -44.93 -24.22 -45.70
N GLU A 3 -45.72 -24.30 -44.63
CA GLU A 3 -45.43 -24.44 -43.20
C GLU A 3 -45.83 -25.89 -42.80
N PRO A 4 -45.69 -26.37 -41.54
CA PRO A 4 -44.50 -26.90 -40.83
C PRO A 4 -44.70 -28.40 -40.45
N PRO A 5 -44.28 -29.04 -39.29
CA PRO A 5 -44.30 -28.58 -37.86
C PRO A 5 -43.13 -29.03 -36.91
N ASN A 6 -43.06 -28.37 -35.74
CA ASN A 6 -42.58 -28.83 -34.40
C ASN A 6 -41.07 -29.14 -34.21
N GLN A 7 -40.39 -28.83 -33.09
CA GLN A 7 -40.80 -28.89 -31.68
C GLN A 7 -39.74 -28.24 -30.74
N ALA A 8 -40.20 -27.77 -29.58
CA ALA A 8 -39.56 -27.75 -28.24
C ALA A 8 -38.37 -26.81 -27.89
N THR A 9 -38.69 -25.86 -27.00
CA THR A 9 -37.87 -25.15 -26.00
C THR A 9 -36.97 -26.04 -25.13
N SER A 10 -35.74 -25.60 -24.83
CA SER A 10 -34.99 -25.94 -23.60
C SER A 10 -33.87 -24.93 -23.32
N SER A 11 -34.02 -24.17 -22.25
CA SER A 11 -33.01 -23.29 -21.65
C SER A 11 -31.86 -24.10 -21.03
N PRO A 12 -30.61 -23.61 -21.02
CA PRO A 12 -29.56 -24.23 -20.24
C PRO A 12 -29.70 -23.83 -18.76
N THR A 13 -30.03 -24.83 -17.95
CA THR A 13 -30.12 -24.78 -16.48
C THR A 13 -28.75 -24.49 -15.86
N LEU A 14 -28.73 -23.53 -14.92
CA LEU A 14 -27.65 -23.24 -13.99
C LEU A 14 -27.37 -24.46 -13.09
N GLU A 15 -26.15 -25.01 -13.15
CA GLU A 15 -25.66 -25.91 -12.09
C GLU A 15 -25.26 -25.11 -10.83
N PRO A 16 -25.66 -25.55 -9.63
CA PRO A 16 -25.17 -25.01 -8.36
C PRO A 16 -23.79 -25.59 -7.97
N PRO A 17 -23.03 -24.90 -7.12
CA PRO A 17 -21.63 -25.20 -6.83
C PRO A 17 -21.44 -26.44 -5.96
N ILE A 18 -20.33 -27.14 -6.22
CA ILE A 18 -19.84 -28.33 -5.54
C ILE A 18 -19.69 -28.08 -4.02
N ASP A 19 -20.42 -28.87 -3.24
CA ASP A 19 -20.33 -29.00 -1.78
C ASP A 19 -18.91 -29.40 -1.35
N PHE A 20 -18.24 -28.54 -0.57
CA PHE A 20 -17.04 -28.92 0.15
C PHE A 20 -17.44 -29.71 1.41
N PRO A 21 -16.94 -30.94 1.64
CA PRO A 21 -17.28 -31.70 2.83
C PRO A 21 -16.73 -31.00 4.09
N SER A 22 -17.64 -30.57 4.96
CA SER A 22 -17.31 -30.09 6.30
C SER A 22 -16.78 -31.23 7.18
N PRO A 23 -15.63 -31.07 7.86
CA PRO A 23 -15.15 -32.08 8.80
C PRO A 23 -15.98 -32.04 10.09
N SER A 24 -16.67 -33.13 10.41
CA SER A 24 -17.33 -33.30 11.72
C SER A 24 -16.29 -33.36 12.84
N LEU A 25 -16.25 -32.31 13.67
CA LEU A 25 -15.51 -32.32 14.92
C LEU A 25 -16.32 -33.06 15.99
N ARG A 26 -15.82 -34.21 16.44
CA ARG A 26 -16.35 -34.92 17.62
C ARG A 26 -15.96 -34.16 18.90
N PRO A 27 -16.82 -34.08 19.92
CA PRO A 27 -16.44 -33.52 21.22
C PRO A 27 -15.50 -34.48 21.94
N THR A 28 -14.22 -34.12 22.09
CA THR A 28 -13.29 -34.78 23.00
C THR A 28 -13.33 -34.12 24.37
N THR A 29 -13.51 -34.96 25.38
CA THR A 29 -13.45 -34.68 26.82
C THR A 29 -12.19 -33.88 27.20
N PRO A 30 -12.25 -32.87 28.09
CA PRO A 30 -11.10 -32.04 28.40
C PRO A 30 -10.10 -32.82 29.26
N THR A 31 -8.95 -33.13 28.68
CA THR A 31 -7.74 -33.49 29.44
C THR A 31 -7.01 -32.18 29.77
N PRO A 32 -6.60 -31.93 31.03
CA PRO A 32 -5.85 -30.72 31.36
C PRO A 32 -4.51 -30.72 30.61
N ALA A 33 -4.33 -29.73 29.75
CA ALA A 33 -3.10 -29.53 29.00
C ALA A 33 -1.96 -29.10 29.95
N PRO A 34 -0.72 -29.56 29.72
CA PRO A 34 0.45 -29.04 30.43
C PRO A 34 0.62 -27.53 30.16
N PRO A 35 1.25 -26.78 31.08
CA PRO A 35 1.42 -25.35 30.93
C PRO A 35 2.14 -25.04 29.62
N HIS A 36 1.47 -24.27 28.77
CA HIS A 36 2.01 -23.81 27.49
C HIS A 36 3.36 -23.12 27.72
N PRO A 37 4.39 -23.40 26.90
CA PRO A 37 5.53 -22.49 26.82
C PRO A 37 5.02 -21.10 26.41
N PRO A 38 5.61 -20.01 26.93
CA PRO A 38 5.20 -18.67 26.52
C PRO A 38 5.23 -18.57 24.99
N PRO A 39 4.26 -17.88 24.37
CA PRO A 39 4.31 -17.63 22.94
C PRO A 39 5.69 -17.05 22.59
N PRO A 40 6.29 -17.40 21.43
CA PRO A 40 7.51 -16.74 21.02
C PRO A 40 7.22 -15.25 21.06
N THR A 41 7.94 -14.53 21.91
CA THR A 41 7.87 -13.09 22.02
C THR A 41 8.12 -12.58 20.61
N CYS A 42 7.05 -12.23 19.90
CA CYS A 42 7.16 -11.50 18.65
C CYS A 42 7.96 -10.27 19.07
N CYS A 43 9.21 -10.17 18.64
CA CYS A 43 10.05 -9.03 18.95
C CYS A 43 9.32 -7.81 18.38
N GLU A 44 8.55 -7.14 19.23
CA GLU A 44 7.97 -5.84 18.95
C GLU A 44 9.16 -4.90 18.80
N THR A 45 9.65 -4.82 17.56
CA THR A 45 10.67 -3.84 17.22
C THR A 45 10.02 -2.49 17.46
N THR A 46 10.54 -1.75 18.42
CA THR A 46 9.96 -0.50 18.87
C THR A 46 10.03 0.54 17.75
N ASN A 47 9.12 1.52 17.74
CA ASN A 47 9.16 2.63 16.78
C ASN A 47 10.54 3.33 16.75
N ALA A 48 11.29 3.32 17.86
CA ALA A 48 12.63 3.87 17.96
C ALA A 48 13.67 3.06 17.14
N GLU A 49 13.64 1.73 17.20
CA GLU A 49 14.51 0.86 16.41
C GLU A 49 14.18 0.94 14.93
N ILE A 50 12.89 1.13 14.60
CA ILE A 50 12.42 1.34 13.24
C ILE A 50 12.96 2.65 12.68
N ASN A 51 12.85 3.75 13.43
CA ASN A 51 13.46 5.02 13.02
C ASN A 51 14.97 4.88 12.83
N ARG A 52 15.67 4.14 13.69
CA ARG A 52 17.12 3.90 13.56
C ARG A 52 17.47 3.13 12.28
N LEU A 53 16.73 2.06 11.99
CA LEU A 53 16.92 1.26 10.77
C LEU A 53 16.64 2.06 9.50
N LEU A 54 15.57 2.86 9.53
CA LEU A 54 15.19 3.68 8.39
C LEU A 54 16.17 4.84 8.13
N SER A 55 16.67 5.48 9.19
CA SER A 55 17.77 6.46 9.06
C SER A 55 19.04 5.82 8.50
N GLY A 56 19.35 4.58 8.91
CA GLY A 56 20.47 3.81 8.37
C GLY A 56 20.30 3.45 6.89
N LEU A 57 19.07 3.14 6.45
CA LEU A 57 18.78 2.77 5.07
C LEU A 57 19.06 3.91 4.08
N LEU A 58 18.59 5.12 4.36
CA LEU A 58 18.86 6.26 3.49
C LEU A 58 20.36 6.52 3.37
N GLN A 59 21.08 6.51 4.50
CA GLN A 59 22.52 6.71 4.51
C GLN A 59 23.24 5.62 3.70
N HIS A 60 22.85 4.35 3.88
CA HIS A 60 23.41 3.22 3.14
C HIS A 60 23.18 3.36 1.63
N VAL A 61 21.98 3.75 1.21
CA VAL A 61 21.65 3.94 -0.22
C VAL A 61 22.48 5.05 -0.84
N LEU A 62 22.60 6.21 -0.16
CA LEU A 62 23.38 7.33 -0.66
C LEU A 62 24.88 7.02 -0.72
N GLN A 63 25.41 6.24 0.23
CA GLN A 63 26.81 5.79 0.22
C GLN A 63 27.08 4.78 -0.89
N SER A 64 26.16 3.84 -1.12
CA SER A 64 26.31 2.79 -2.13
C SER A 64 26.05 3.30 -3.55
N ASN A 65 25.29 4.39 -3.69
CA ASN A 65 24.87 4.95 -4.96
C ASN A 65 25.16 6.47 -5.02
N PRO A 66 26.43 6.88 -5.14
CA PRO A 66 26.81 8.29 -5.09
C PRO A 66 26.23 9.11 -6.25
N HIS A 67 25.85 8.46 -7.35
CA HIS A 67 25.24 9.10 -8.52
C HIS A 67 23.79 9.54 -8.30
N LEU A 68 23.13 9.11 -7.22
CA LEU A 68 21.77 9.55 -6.88
C LEU A 68 21.72 11.01 -6.42
N LEU A 69 22.87 11.55 -6.01
CA LEU A 69 23.00 12.95 -5.65
C LEU A 69 23.62 13.70 -6.83
N PRO A 70 23.15 14.93 -7.13
CA PRO A 70 23.74 15.75 -8.17
C PRO A 70 25.22 16.03 -7.84
N PRO A 71 26.12 15.98 -8.83
CA PRO A 71 27.54 16.21 -8.61
C PRO A 71 27.81 17.64 -8.08
N PHE A 72 28.71 17.76 -7.10
CA PHE A 72 29.29 19.05 -6.72
C PHE A 72 30.10 19.62 -7.91
N PRO A 73 30.06 20.93 -8.23
CA PRO A 73 29.75 22.05 -7.35
C PRO A 73 28.60 22.90 -7.93
N HIS A 74 27.40 22.34 -8.05
CA HIS A 74 26.26 23.21 -8.25
C HIS A 74 26.02 23.96 -6.94
N THR A 75 26.09 25.29 -7.00
CA THR A 75 26.11 26.28 -5.92
C THR A 75 24.96 26.20 -4.91
N THR A 76 24.08 25.23 -5.08
CA THR A 76 22.88 25.03 -4.28
C THR A 76 22.52 23.55 -4.24
N LYS A 77 22.37 23.02 -3.01
CA LYS A 77 21.99 21.63 -2.72
C LYS A 77 20.52 21.37 -3.07
N TYR A 78 20.10 21.50 -4.32
CA TYR A 78 18.72 21.24 -4.74
C TYR A 78 18.52 19.79 -5.18
N LEU A 79 17.43 19.17 -4.71
CA LEU A 79 16.96 17.86 -5.17
C LEU A 79 15.55 17.99 -5.72
N THR A 80 15.36 17.59 -6.97
CA THR A 80 14.04 17.60 -7.62
C THR A 80 13.24 16.33 -7.31
N SER A 81 11.94 16.35 -7.63
CA SER A 81 11.03 15.19 -7.57
C SER A 81 11.64 13.93 -8.19
N LYS A 82 12.34 14.08 -9.33
CA LYS A 82 13.05 12.98 -9.99
C LYS A 82 14.14 12.35 -9.11
N HIS A 83 15.00 13.16 -8.50
CA HIS A 83 16.06 12.66 -7.62
C HIS A 83 15.48 11.92 -6.41
N ILE A 84 14.39 12.45 -5.84
CA ILE A 84 13.70 11.84 -4.71
C ILE A 84 13.12 10.49 -5.12
N ASN A 85 12.51 10.40 -6.31
CA ASN A 85 11.96 9.15 -6.84
C ASN A 85 13.07 8.10 -7.08
N ASP A 86 14.21 8.52 -7.63
CA ASP A 86 15.36 7.64 -7.87
C ASP A 86 15.92 7.11 -6.53
N ILE A 87 16.02 7.96 -5.51
CA ILE A 87 16.43 7.55 -4.14
C ILE A 87 15.40 6.62 -3.50
N ALA A 88 14.11 6.94 -3.58
CA ALA A 88 13.04 6.10 -3.04
C ALA A 88 13.01 4.72 -3.70
N HIS A 89 13.23 4.66 -5.02
CA HIS A 89 13.34 3.42 -5.76
C HIS A 89 14.55 2.60 -5.31
N ALA A 90 15.72 3.22 -5.12
CA ALA A 90 16.90 2.54 -4.61
C ALA A 90 16.69 2.00 -3.18
N MET A 91 16.06 2.79 -2.30
CA MET A 91 15.67 2.34 -0.96
C MET A 91 14.70 1.16 -1.00
N TRP A 92 13.70 1.22 -1.87
CA TRP A 92 12.73 0.16 -2.05
C TRP A 92 13.38 -1.13 -2.59
N ASN A 93 14.34 -1.04 -3.52
CA ASN A 93 15.09 -2.19 -4.03
C ASN A 93 15.97 -2.84 -2.94
N VAL A 94 16.64 -2.04 -2.11
CA VAL A 94 17.40 -2.56 -0.96
C VAL A 94 16.47 -3.22 0.05
N ALA A 95 15.29 -2.63 0.30
CA ALA A 95 14.29 -3.27 1.15
C ALA A 95 13.75 -4.56 0.55
N PHE A 96 13.62 -4.65 -0.79
CA PHE A 96 13.15 -5.85 -1.45
C PHE A 96 14.10 -7.04 -1.25
N THR A 97 15.41 -6.79 -1.17
CA THR A 97 16.41 -7.84 -0.86
C THR A 97 16.46 -8.19 0.63
N HIS A 98 15.85 -7.38 1.50
CA HIS A 98 15.79 -7.55 2.95
C HIS A 98 14.32 -7.62 3.40
N GLY A 99 13.74 -8.83 3.37
CA GLY A 99 12.29 -9.02 3.53
C GLY A 99 11.65 -8.38 4.77
N ASP A 100 12.40 -8.24 5.86
CA ASP A 100 11.97 -7.56 7.08
C ASP A 100 11.76 -6.04 6.89
N LEU A 101 12.64 -5.38 6.12
CA LEU A 101 12.49 -3.96 5.77
C LEU A 101 11.30 -3.73 4.85
N LEU A 102 11.12 -4.60 3.84
CA LEU A 102 9.97 -4.52 2.96
C LEU A 102 8.66 -4.78 3.72
N GLN A 103 8.62 -5.81 4.57
CA GLN A 103 7.45 -6.14 5.38
C GLN A 103 7.01 -4.92 6.22
N ARG A 104 7.96 -4.22 6.84
CA ARG A 104 7.66 -3.01 7.62
C ARG A 104 7.15 -1.87 6.76
N ALA A 105 7.77 -1.63 5.61
CA ALA A 105 7.29 -0.60 4.68
C ALA A 105 5.86 -0.90 4.21
N CYS A 106 5.52 -2.18 3.98
CA CYS A 106 4.16 -2.61 3.68
C CYS A 106 3.21 -2.37 4.87
N GLN A 107 3.61 -2.71 6.09
CA GLN A 107 2.82 -2.47 7.30
C GLN A 107 2.50 -0.99 7.49
N TYR A 108 3.53 -0.12 7.49
CA TYR A 108 3.31 1.32 7.65
C TYR A 108 2.59 1.95 6.47
N GLY A 109 2.86 1.49 5.24
CA GLY A 109 2.16 1.93 4.05
C GLY A 109 0.67 1.59 4.09
N ALA A 110 0.30 0.41 4.59
CA ALA A 110 -1.09 0.00 4.75
C ALA A 110 -1.85 0.79 5.82
N MET A 111 -1.14 1.41 6.76
CA MET A 111 -1.71 2.27 7.82
C MET A 111 -1.98 3.70 7.36
N PHE A 112 -1.70 4.06 6.10
CA PHE A 112 -2.06 5.37 5.57
C PHE A 112 -3.57 5.61 5.61
N SER A 113 -3.96 6.88 5.69
CA SER A 113 -5.39 7.23 5.71
C SER A 113 -6.09 6.70 4.44
N PRO A 114 -7.39 6.38 4.50
CA PRO A 114 -8.12 5.90 3.33
C PRO A 114 -8.02 6.83 2.12
N LEU A 115 -8.01 8.15 2.36
CA LEU A 115 -7.82 9.15 1.31
C LEU A 115 -6.43 9.05 0.68
N LYS A 116 -5.36 8.91 1.49
CA LYS A 116 -3.99 8.73 0.99
C LYS A 116 -3.87 7.43 0.20
N LEU A 117 -4.45 6.33 0.68
CA LEU A 117 -4.46 5.05 -0.04
C LEU A 117 -5.20 5.13 -1.38
N ALA A 118 -6.35 5.82 -1.43
CA ALA A 118 -7.10 6.03 -2.66
C ALA A 118 -6.32 6.88 -3.68
N ALA A 119 -5.66 7.95 -3.24
CA ALA A 119 -4.82 8.78 -4.10
C ALA A 119 -3.62 8.01 -4.64
N LEU A 120 -2.95 7.21 -3.79
CA LEU A 120 -1.87 6.32 -4.23
C LEU A 120 -2.35 5.31 -5.27
N ALA A 121 -3.53 4.73 -5.09
CA ALA A 121 -4.13 3.82 -6.06
C ALA A 121 -4.44 4.54 -7.40
N LYS A 122 -4.99 5.76 -7.36
CA LYS A 122 -5.24 6.59 -8.56
C LYS A 122 -3.95 6.86 -9.33
N LEU A 123 -2.86 7.13 -8.61
CA LEU A 123 -1.53 7.39 -9.18
C LEU A 123 -0.76 6.11 -9.53
N ASN A 124 -1.32 4.92 -9.26
CA ASN A 124 -0.66 3.63 -9.43
C ASN A 124 0.66 3.49 -8.66
N PHE A 125 0.72 4.05 -7.44
CA PHE A 125 1.87 3.93 -6.55
C PHE A 125 1.64 2.91 -5.44
N LEU A 126 2.67 2.13 -5.13
CA LEU A 126 2.67 1.20 -4.00
C LEU A 126 2.81 1.98 -2.68
N PRO A 127 1.99 1.70 -1.65
CA PRO A 127 2.11 2.35 -0.34
C PRO A 127 3.49 2.19 0.30
N SER A 128 4.11 1.01 0.15
CA SER A 128 5.47 0.75 0.64
C SER A 128 6.53 1.60 -0.06
N TRP A 129 6.37 1.86 -1.36
CA TRP A 129 7.29 2.73 -2.09
C TRP A 129 7.12 4.19 -1.66
N TRP A 130 5.87 4.66 -1.53
CA TRP A 130 5.59 6.01 -1.05
C TRP A 130 6.12 6.23 0.37
N PHE A 131 6.05 5.21 1.23
CA PHE A 131 6.65 5.25 2.56
C PHE A 131 8.16 5.56 2.52
N PHE A 132 8.92 4.91 1.63
CA PHE A 132 10.34 5.22 1.45
C PHE A 132 10.57 6.61 0.86
N ARG A 133 9.69 7.06 -0.03
CA ARG A 133 9.73 8.41 -0.59
C ARG A 133 9.56 9.49 0.49
N ASP A 134 8.54 9.36 1.34
CA ASP A 134 8.32 10.26 2.49
C ASP A 134 9.55 10.26 3.42
N LEU A 135 10.19 9.09 3.59
CA LEU A 135 11.39 8.96 4.41
C LEU A 135 12.60 9.66 3.77
N ALA A 136 12.80 9.49 2.48
CA ALA A 136 13.85 10.14 1.72
C ALA A 136 13.71 11.66 1.85
N VAL A 137 12.53 12.22 1.59
CA VAL A 137 12.28 13.67 1.73
C VAL A 137 12.63 14.17 3.14
N LYS A 138 12.15 13.49 4.19
CA LYS A 138 12.45 13.88 5.57
C LYS A 138 13.93 13.79 5.89
N GLY A 139 14.61 12.71 5.48
CA GLY A 139 16.02 12.50 5.74
C GLY A 139 16.92 13.48 4.99
N LEU A 140 16.61 13.76 3.72
CA LEU A 140 17.34 14.72 2.89
C LEU A 140 17.24 16.15 3.46
N LYS A 141 16.04 16.56 3.91
CA LYS A 141 15.84 17.83 4.62
C LYS A 141 16.69 17.92 5.90
N HIS A 142 16.75 16.85 6.69
CA HIS A 142 17.62 16.78 7.89
C HIS A 142 19.11 16.84 7.56
N MET A 143 19.54 16.32 6.41
CA MET A 143 20.92 16.40 5.92
C MET A 143 21.26 17.76 5.28
N GLY A 144 20.33 18.72 5.29
CA GLY A 144 20.52 20.07 4.75
C GLY A 144 20.42 20.17 3.22
N TRP A 145 19.73 19.22 2.58
CA TRP A 145 19.35 19.36 1.17
C TRP A 145 18.09 20.21 1.05
N ASN A 146 18.06 21.05 0.03
CA ASN A 146 16.87 21.78 -0.37
C ASN A 146 16.05 20.90 -1.33
N VAL A 147 14.92 20.42 -0.85
CA VAL A 147 14.06 19.48 -1.58
C VAL A 147 12.98 20.27 -2.30
N VAL A 148 13.04 20.28 -3.64
CA VAL A 148 12.07 20.93 -4.53
C VAL A 148 11.21 19.84 -5.13
N ASP A 149 10.06 19.58 -4.48
CA ASP A 149 9.19 18.45 -4.82
C ASP A 149 7.91 18.85 -5.58
N ASN A 150 7.91 20.07 -6.13
CA ASN A 150 6.72 20.72 -6.69
C ASN A 150 5.99 19.86 -7.74
N GLU A 151 6.71 19.17 -8.63
CA GLU A 151 6.09 18.33 -9.67
C GLU A 151 5.29 17.16 -9.06
N MET A 152 5.78 16.57 -7.97
CA MET A 152 5.06 15.50 -7.30
C MET A 152 3.95 16.06 -6.43
N GLU A 153 4.17 17.20 -5.76
CA GLU A 153 3.16 17.88 -4.96
C GLU A 153 1.93 18.26 -5.81
N GLU A 154 2.12 18.82 -7.00
CA GLU A 154 1.04 19.13 -7.94
C GLU A 154 0.25 17.88 -8.35
N THR A 155 0.96 16.82 -8.77
CA THR A 155 0.35 15.53 -9.15
C THR A 155 -0.41 14.90 -7.97
N TRP A 156 0.13 15.05 -6.76
CA TRP A 156 -0.44 14.53 -5.53
C TRP A 156 -1.72 15.28 -5.13
N GLU A 157 -1.72 16.61 -5.22
CA GLU A 157 -2.87 17.46 -4.94
C GLU A 157 -4.03 17.18 -5.90
N GLU A 158 -3.76 17.09 -7.21
CA GLU A 158 -4.77 16.73 -8.22
C GLU A 158 -5.40 15.36 -7.91
N ALA A 159 -4.59 14.40 -7.48
CA ALA A 159 -5.08 13.09 -7.10
C ALA A 159 -5.98 13.12 -5.87
N LEU A 160 -5.61 13.89 -4.85
CA LEU A 160 -6.40 14.07 -3.64
C LEU A 160 -7.74 14.74 -3.94
N GLU A 161 -7.75 15.83 -4.70
CA GLU A 161 -8.96 16.55 -5.07
C GLU A 161 -9.94 15.64 -5.81
N TRP A 162 -9.44 14.85 -6.77
CA TRP A 162 -10.26 13.88 -7.47
C TRP A 162 -10.86 12.83 -6.53
N CYS A 163 -10.07 12.29 -5.59
CA CYS A 163 -10.56 11.30 -4.63
C CYS A 163 -11.63 11.88 -3.67
N ILE A 164 -11.48 13.13 -3.25
CA ILE A 164 -12.46 13.85 -2.43
C ILE A 164 -13.77 13.99 -3.21
N GLU A 165 -13.70 14.43 -4.47
CA GLU A 165 -14.88 14.65 -5.31
C GLU A 165 -15.65 13.33 -5.58
N VAL A 166 -14.93 12.23 -5.88
CA VAL A 166 -15.55 10.91 -6.05
C VAL A 166 -16.22 10.42 -4.76
N SER A 167 -15.58 10.64 -3.62
CA SER A 167 -16.12 10.26 -2.31
C SER A 167 -17.39 11.05 -1.97
N ARG A 168 -17.44 12.34 -2.31
CA ARG A 168 -18.61 13.20 -2.13
C ARG A 168 -19.81 12.70 -2.93
N ARG A 169 -19.62 12.39 -4.22
CA ARG A 169 -20.68 11.86 -5.10
C ARG A 169 -21.27 10.55 -4.59
N LYS A 170 -20.42 9.65 -4.08
CA LYS A 170 -20.86 8.37 -3.50
C LYS A 170 -21.72 8.56 -2.24
N GLY A 171 -21.38 9.54 -1.41
CA GLY A 171 -22.17 9.90 -0.22
C GLY A 171 -23.54 10.52 -0.54
N GLU A 172 -23.66 11.26 -1.65
CA GLU A 172 -24.91 11.88 -2.09
C GLU A 172 -25.86 10.88 -2.76
N GLY A 173 -25.33 9.89 -3.49
CA GLY A 173 -26.14 8.81 -4.07
C GLY A 173 -26.76 7.89 -3.01
N SER A 174 -26.01 7.57 -1.96
CA SER A 174 -26.47 6.70 -0.87
C SER A 174 -27.64 7.31 -0.08
N LYS A 175 -27.71 8.65 0.02
CA LYS A 175 -28.81 9.36 0.69
C LYS A 175 -30.11 9.43 -0.15
N LYS A 176 -30.02 9.25 -1.46
CA LYS A 176 -31.21 9.29 -2.34
C LYS A 176 -31.94 7.94 -2.39
N GLU A 177 -31.21 6.82 -2.33
CA GLU A 177 -31.81 5.49 -2.34
C GLU A 177 -32.52 5.14 -1.02
N GLU A 178 -32.03 5.62 0.13
CA GLU A 178 -32.67 5.40 1.43
C GLU A 178 -34.03 6.12 1.58
N ASN A 179 -34.21 7.24 0.87
CA ASN A 179 -35.45 8.02 0.90
C ASN A 179 -36.51 7.57 -0.11
N GLN A 180 -36.22 6.55 -0.93
CA GLN A 180 -37.15 6.07 -1.97
C GLN A 180 -37.71 4.67 -1.67
N GLY A 181 -37.36 4.10 -0.51
CA GLY A 181 -37.82 2.79 -0.03
C GLY A 181 -38.78 2.83 1.17
N ARG A 182 -39.46 3.96 1.43
CA ARG A 182 -40.53 4.06 2.45
C ARG A 182 -41.87 4.42 1.84
#